data_AF-A0A1M6MMN7-F1
#
_entry.id   AF-A0A1M6MMN7-F1
#
_cell.length_a   1.000
_cell.length_b   1.000
_cell.length_c   1.000
_cell.angle_alpha   90.00
_cell.angle_beta   90.00
_cell.angle_gamma   90.00
#
_symmetry.space_group_name_H-M   'P 1'
#
loop_
_entity.id
_entity.type
_entity.pdbx_description
1 polymer ?
#
loop_
_entity_poly.entity_id
_entity_poly.type
_entity_poly.pdbx_seq_one_letter_code
_entity_poly.pdbx_strand_id
1 'polypeptide(L)'
;ASALVEGGYVFRLTVTDDENDTATDEVSVTVHPPTTVNQAPVANATADNLNGPAPLEVNFDASNSTDDSAVRDYIWDFGNGDTSTDISPTYTYTSPGTYQVSLTVTDAENLSDSTEITITVSETDPPNETQGEPEIRLEVNPAQNGTARIVLIDQSSSTYLSEVRLHDYSGRLLKTFEFGHTGDEDYEIPVATLSNGLYYLGLKTNTGDTETLPLVIRQ
;
A
#
# COMPACT_ATOMS: atom_id res chain seq x y z
N ALA A 1 47.26 -29.88 -31.31
CA ALA A 1 48.18 -29.26 -30.33
C ALA A 1 47.48 -29.28 -28.98
N SER A 2 48.07 -29.87 -27.95
CA SER A 2 47.56 -29.66 -26.58
C SER A 2 47.84 -28.21 -26.21
N ALA A 3 46.88 -27.54 -25.58
CA ALA A 3 47.14 -26.23 -25.00
C ALA A 3 48.30 -26.35 -23.98
N LEU A 4 49.21 -25.38 -23.98
CA LEU A 4 50.23 -25.28 -22.93
C LEU A 4 49.53 -24.94 -21.62
N VAL A 5 49.99 -25.54 -20.53
CA VAL A 5 49.52 -25.27 -19.15
C VAL A 5 50.34 -24.08 -18.60
N GLU A 6 49.93 -23.50 -17.47
CA GLU A 6 50.74 -22.50 -16.78
C GLU A 6 52.17 -23.02 -16.51
N GLY A 7 53.18 -22.19 -16.81
CA GLY A 7 54.58 -22.54 -16.57
C GLY A 7 55.56 -21.95 -17.59
N GLY A 8 56.84 -22.20 -17.33
CA GLY A 8 57.93 -21.86 -18.26
C GLY A 8 58.23 -23.01 -19.20
N TYR A 9 58.29 -22.72 -20.50
CA TYR A 9 58.61 -23.67 -21.56
C TYR A 9 59.87 -23.20 -22.29
N VAL A 10 60.76 -24.14 -22.58
CA VAL A 10 61.91 -23.92 -23.47
C VAL A 10 61.72 -24.80 -24.69
N PHE A 11 61.60 -24.17 -25.86
CA PHE A 11 61.56 -24.87 -27.13
C PHE A 11 62.94 -24.79 -27.77
N ARG A 12 63.53 -25.95 -28.04
CA ARG A 12 64.80 -26.06 -28.76
C ARG A 12 64.56 -26.50 -30.18
N LEU A 13 65.06 -25.72 -31.13
CA LEU A 13 65.21 -26.13 -32.52
C LEU A 13 66.62 -26.71 -32.71
N THR A 14 66.71 -27.85 -33.38
CA THR A 14 67.98 -28.43 -33.84
C THR A 14 67.87 -28.63 -35.32
N VAL A 15 68.81 -28.07 -36.07
CA VAL A 15 68.98 -28.32 -37.51
C VAL A 15 70.22 -29.19 -37.70
N THR A 16 70.17 -30.08 -38.69
CA THR A 16 71.25 -31.01 -39.03
C THR A 16 71.50 -30.94 -40.54
N ASP A 17 72.75 -30.81 -40.97
CA ASP A 17 73.12 -30.83 -42.39
C ASP A 17 73.34 -32.27 -42.92
N ASP A 18 73.70 -32.41 -44.19
CA ASP A 18 73.95 -33.70 -44.84
C ASP A 18 75.27 -34.35 -44.42
N GLU A 19 76.18 -33.61 -43.80
CA GLU A 19 77.37 -34.12 -43.12
C GLU A 19 77.13 -34.51 -41.65
N ASN A 20 75.89 -34.38 -41.16
CA ASN A 20 75.44 -34.73 -39.82
C ASN A 20 75.97 -33.78 -38.71
N ASP A 21 76.41 -32.57 -39.07
CA ASP A 21 76.69 -31.47 -38.14
C ASP A 21 75.38 -30.82 -37.71
N THR A 22 75.34 -30.31 -36.46
CA THR A 22 74.11 -29.73 -35.89
C THR A 22 74.31 -28.33 -35.35
N ALA A 23 73.30 -27.47 -35.55
CA ALA A 23 73.18 -26.18 -34.87
C ALA A 23 71.85 -26.12 -34.10
N THR A 24 71.85 -25.44 -32.95
CA THR A 24 70.66 -25.31 -32.10
C THR A 24 70.34 -23.86 -31.78
N ASP A 25 69.05 -23.58 -31.64
CA ASP A 25 68.52 -22.32 -31.10
C ASP A 25 67.43 -22.62 -30.08
N GLU A 26 67.30 -21.79 -29.04
CA GLU A 26 66.33 -21.97 -27.97
C GLU A 26 65.48 -20.73 -27.78
N VAL A 27 64.17 -20.93 -27.61
CA VAL A 27 63.21 -19.88 -27.25
C VAL A 27 62.51 -20.23 -25.94
N SER A 28 62.50 -19.28 -25.00
CA SER A 28 61.76 -19.40 -23.74
C SER A 28 60.39 -18.74 -23.88
N VAL A 29 59.34 -19.44 -23.44
CA VAL A 29 57.95 -18.98 -23.42
C VAL A 29 57.40 -19.15 -22.00
N THR A 30 56.88 -18.08 -21.41
CA THR A 30 56.19 -18.14 -20.11
C THR A 30 54.69 -18.03 -20.33
N VAL A 31 53.95 -19.05 -19.90
CA VAL A 31 52.48 -19.05 -19.87
C VAL A 31 52.03 -18.62 -18.48
N HIS A 32 51.38 -17.46 -18.39
CA HIS A 32 50.81 -16.94 -17.15
C HIS A 32 49.41 -17.55 -16.90
N PRO A 33 48.96 -17.65 -15.64
CA PRO A 33 47.59 -18.02 -15.35
C PRO A 33 46.62 -16.96 -15.90
N PRO A 34 45.36 -17.32 -16.22
CA PRO A 34 44.33 -16.32 -16.52
C PRO A 34 44.20 -15.37 -15.33
N THR A 35 44.32 -14.06 -15.57
CA THR A 35 44.37 -13.03 -14.52
C THR A 35 42.98 -12.51 -14.10
N THR A 36 41.90 -13.20 -14.46
CA THR A 36 40.55 -12.78 -14.07
C THR A 36 40.22 -13.36 -12.70
N VAL A 37 40.56 -12.61 -11.65
CA VAL A 37 40.00 -12.86 -10.32
C VAL A 37 38.52 -12.53 -10.41
N ASN A 38 37.67 -13.55 -10.22
CA ASN A 38 36.23 -13.41 -10.19
C ASN A 38 35.80 -12.33 -9.18
N GLN A 39 34.88 -11.47 -9.57
CA GLN A 39 34.33 -10.43 -8.69
C GLN A 39 32.99 -10.88 -8.13
N ALA A 40 32.58 -10.32 -6.99
CA ALA A 40 31.24 -10.56 -6.50
C ALA A 40 30.22 -9.89 -7.45
N PRO A 41 29.00 -10.44 -7.57
CA PRO A 41 27.95 -9.82 -8.34
C PRO A 41 27.57 -8.45 -7.73
N VAL A 42 26.79 -7.68 -8.49
CA VAL A 42 26.19 -6.41 -8.04
C VAL A 42 24.68 -6.57 -8.03
N ALA A 43 24.09 -6.51 -6.84
CA ALA A 43 22.65 -6.65 -6.65
C ALA A 43 21.93 -5.37 -7.10
N ASN A 44 20.90 -5.53 -7.95
CA ASN A 44 20.05 -4.43 -8.36
C ASN A 44 18.58 -4.86 -8.25
N ALA A 45 17.91 -4.32 -7.24
CA ALA A 45 16.51 -4.57 -6.95
C ALA A 45 15.67 -3.34 -7.30
N THR A 46 14.54 -3.57 -7.96
CA THR A 46 13.51 -2.54 -8.16
C THR A 46 12.12 -3.08 -7.82
N ALA A 47 11.17 -2.18 -7.59
CA ALA A 47 9.77 -2.48 -7.32
C ALA A 47 8.88 -1.40 -7.95
N ASP A 48 7.67 -1.78 -8.39
CA ASP A 48 6.71 -0.86 -9.01
C ASP A 48 5.98 0.03 -7.98
N ASN A 49 5.62 -0.54 -6.82
CA ASN A 49 4.95 0.15 -5.73
C ASN A 49 5.80 0.11 -4.46
N LEU A 50 6.19 1.28 -3.95
CA LEU A 50 6.92 1.40 -2.67
C LEU A 50 6.01 1.70 -1.48
N ASN A 51 4.77 2.10 -1.74
CA ASN A 51 3.77 2.38 -0.72
C ASN A 51 2.34 2.26 -1.25
N GLY A 52 1.40 2.01 -0.35
CA GLY A 52 -0.03 1.95 -0.65
C GLY A 52 -0.82 1.25 0.46
N PRO A 53 -2.16 1.24 0.40
CA PRO A 53 -2.99 0.52 1.36
C PRO A 53 -2.87 -0.99 1.17
N ALA A 54 -3.03 -1.75 2.25
CA ALA A 54 -3.25 -3.19 2.15
C ALA A 54 -4.55 -3.49 1.35
N PRO A 55 -4.71 -4.68 0.75
CA PRO A 55 -3.62 -5.50 0.27
C PRO A 55 -2.83 -4.75 -0.82
N LEU A 56 -1.52 -4.67 -0.66
CA LEU A 56 -0.62 -4.05 -1.64
C LEU A 56 0.10 -5.13 -2.43
N GLU A 57 -0.25 -5.27 -3.71
CA GLU A 57 0.51 -6.10 -4.66
C GLU A 57 1.72 -5.31 -5.18
N VAL A 58 2.90 -5.92 -5.11
CA VAL A 58 4.17 -5.35 -5.55
C VAL A 58 4.84 -6.32 -6.51
N ASN A 59 5.26 -5.81 -7.65
CA ASN A 59 6.09 -6.54 -8.62
C ASN A 59 7.55 -6.13 -8.41
N PHE A 60 8.38 -7.10 -8.04
CA PHE A 60 9.80 -6.92 -7.86
C PHE A 60 10.56 -7.31 -9.13
N ASP A 61 11.73 -6.72 -9.35
CA ASP A 61 12.60 -7.07 -10.46
C ASP A 61 14.08 -6.99 -10.10
N ALA A 62 14.80 -8.10 -10.28
CA ALA A 62 16.24 -8.24 -10.12
C ALA A 62 17.01 -8.34 -11.45
N SER A 63 16.32 -8.20 -12.61
CA SER A 63 16.89 -8.44 -13.94
C SER A 63 18.09 -7.55 -14.30
N ASN A 64 18.25 -6.42 -13.62
CA ASN A 64 19.38 -5.50 -13.80
C ASN A 64 20.59 -5.83 -12.91
N SER A 65 20.56 -6.92 -12.15
CA SER A 65 21.73 -7.39 -11.39
C SER A 65 22.80 -7.89 -12.36
N THR A 66 24.07 -7.59 -12.08
CA THR A 66 25.18 -7.86 -12.99
C THR A 66 26.32 -8.60 -12.30
N ASP A 67 27.14 -9.27 -13.09
CA ASP A 67 28.34 -9.98 -12.64
C ASP A 67 29.36 -10.01 -13.78
N ASP A 68 30.65 -10.22 -13.51
CA ASP A 68 31.68 -10.32 -14.56
C ASP A 68 31.59 -11.62 -15.36
N SER A 69 31.03 -12.68 -14.76
CA SER A 69 30.74 -13.95 -15.41
C SER A 69 29.24 -14.15 -15.63
N ALA A 70 28.48 -14.32 -14.54
CA ALA A 70 27.02 -14.38 -14.51
C ALA A 70 26.49 -14.59 -13.08
N VAL A 71 25.37 -13.94 -12.77
CA VAL A 71 24.55 -14.28 -11.60
C VAL A 71 23.97 -15.70 -11.77
N ARG A 72 23.97 -16.48 -10.70
CA ARG A 72 23.43 -17.85 -10.65
C ARG A 72 22.13 -17.93 -9.88
N ASP A 73 22.12 -17.37 -8.68
CA ASP A 73 21.01 -17.51 -7.74
C ASP A 73 20.50 -16.14 -7.28
N TYR A 74 19.20 -16.08 -7.05
CA TYR A 74 18.47 -14.92 -6.52
C TYR A 74 17.70 -15.37 -5.28
N ILE A 75 17.75 -14.58 -4.21
CA ILE A 75 16.93 -14.79 -3.02
C ILE A 75 16.35 -13.45 -2.61
N TRP A 76 15.04 -13.35 -2.68
CA TRP A 76 14.25 -12.29 -2.10
C TRP A 76 13.81 -12.69 -0.69
N ASP A 77 13.97 -11.79 0.28
CA ASP A 77 13.31 -11.82 1.59
C ASP A 77 12.36 -10.63 1.65
N PHE A 78 11.06 -10.89 1.82
CA PHE A 78 10.02 -9.85 1.82
C PHE A 78 9.91 -9.10 3.16
N GLY A 79 10.81 -9.36 4.12
CA GLY A 79 10.87 -8.66 5.41
C GLY A 79 9.84 -9.13 6.43
N ASN A 80 9.09 -10.18 6.11
CA ASN A 80 8.10 -10.82 6.99
C ASN A 80 8.36 -12.33 7.17
N GLY A 81 9.49 -12.83 6.67
CA GLY A 81 9.88 -14.24 6.71
C GLY A 81 9.51 -15.05 5.46
N ASP A 82 8.71 -14.49 4.55
CA ASP A 82 8.48 -15.10 3.24
C ASP A 82 9.64 -14.79 2.30
N THR A 83 9.93 -15.74 1.39
CA THR A 83 11.05 -15.64 0.45
C THR A 83 10.65 -16.08 -0.96
N SER A 84 11.43 -15.68 -1.97
CA SER A 84 11.33 -16.16 -3.35
C SER A 84 12.70 -16.31 -4.00
N THR A 85 12.82 -17.25 -4.94
CA THR A 85 14.02 -17.43 -5.77
C THR A 85 13.83 -16.98 -7.22
N ASP A 86 12.66 -16.43 -7.55
CA ASP A 86 12.40 -15.92 -8.89
C ASP A 86 13.17 -14.62 -9.13
N ILE A 87 13.55 -14.37 -10.39
CA ILE A 87 14.23 -13.13 -10.78
C ILE A 87 13.30 -11.91 -10.59
N SER A 88 12.01 -12.08 -10.91
CA SER A 88 11.01 -11.00 -10.85
C SER A 88 9.71 -11.53 -10.22
N PRO A 89 9.66 -11.70 -8.88
CA PRO A 89 8.47 -12.21 -8.20
C PRO A 89 7.38 -11.13 -8.04
N THR A 90 6.13 -11.57 -8.01
CA THR A 90 4.99 -10.77 -7.53
C THR A 90 4.66 -11.20 -6.10
N TYR A 91 4.50 -10.24 -5.19
CA TYR A 91 4.15 -10.51 -3.79
C TYR A 91 3.08 -9.53 -3.29
N THR A 92 2.17 -10.01 -2.43
CA THR A 92 1.07 -9.19 -1.89
C THR A 92 1.19 -9.06 -0.38
N TYR A 93 1.38 -7.83 0.10
CA TYR A 93 1.33 -7.53 1.53
C TYR A 93 -0.11 -7.32 1.97
N THR A 94 -0.64 -8.26 2.75
CA THR A 94 -2.04 -8.24 3.22
C THR A 94 -2.25 -7.46 4.50
N SER A 95 -1.17 -7.13 5.22
CA SER A 95 -1.21 -6.40 6.48
C SER A 95 -0.49 -5.07 6.37
N PRO A 96 -0.98 -4.01 7.03
CA PRO A 96 -0.26 -2.75 7.17
C PRO A 96 1.06 -2.95 7.93
N GLY A 97 2.08 -2.18 7.54
CA GLY A 97 3.41 -2.26 8.13
C GLY A 97 4.50 -1.69 7.23
N THR A 98 5.71 -1.62 7.78
CA THR A 98 6.92 -1.30 7.01
C THR A 98 7.73 -2.58 6.85
N TYR A 99 7.99 -2.95 5.60
CA TYR A 99 8.71 -4.16 5.24
C TYR A 99 10.06 -3.79 4.62
N GLN A 100 11.14 -4.34 5.17
CA GLN A 100 12.49 -4.18 4.65
C GLN A 100 12.80 -5.39 3.78
N VAL A 101 12.60 -5.22 2.46
CA VAL A 101 12.80 -6.26 1.46
C VAL A 101 14.28 -6.32 1.12
N SER A 102 14.87 -7.52 1.16
CA SER A 102 16.26 -7.73 0.75
C SER A 102 16.33 -8.62 -0.48
N LEU A 103 17.17 -8.26 -1.44
CA LEU A 103 17.61 -9.12 -2.52
C LEU A 103 19.05 -9.52 -2.26
N THR A 104 19.34 -10.82 -2.29
CA THR A 104 20.70 -11.37 -2.35
C THR A 104 20.90 -12.07 -3.69
N VAL A 105 21.99 -11.75 -4.39
CA VAL A 105 22.41 -12.43 -5.63
C VAL A 105 23.73 -13.15 -5.42
N THR A 106 23.89 -14.33 -5.99
CA THR A 106 25.10 -15.18 -5.84
C THR A 106 25.59 -15.67 -7.20
N ASP A 107 26.91 -15.73 -7.39
CA ASP A 107 27.56 -16.27 -8.60
C ASP A 107 27.91 -17.77 -8.47
N ALA A 108 28.61 -18.35 -9.46
CA ALA A 108 28.96 -19.78 -9.46
C ALA A 108 30.09 -20.15 -8.49
N GLU A 109 30.87 -19.14 -8.08
CA GLU A 109 31.98 -19.23 -7.14
C GLU A 109 31.53 -18.99 -5.70
N ASN A 110 30.23 -18.77 -5.48
CA ASN A 110 29.57 -18.47 -4.20
C ASN A 110 29.95 -17.10 -3.60
N LEU A 111 30.35 -16.14 -4.44
CA LEU A 111 30.39 -14.74 -4.03
C LEU A 111 29.00 -14.14 -4.16
N SER A 112 28.67 -13.21 -3.27
CA SER A 112 27.34 -12.64 -3.18
C SER A 112 27.36 -11.15 -2.87
N ASP A 113 26.31 -10.46 -3.30
CA ASP A 113 26.00 -9.09 -2.93
C ASP A 113 24.51 -8.95 -2.59
N SER A 114 24.17 -7.92 -1.82
CA SER A 114 22.80 -7.69 -1.35
C SER A 114 22.39 -6.23 -1.39
N THR A 115 21.11 -5.98 -1.67
CA THR A 115 20.50 -4.65 -1.64
C THR A 115 19.12 -4.69 -0.98
N GLU A 116 18.64 -3.54 -0.53
CA GLU A 116 17.37 -3.41 0.20
C GLU A 116 16.41 -2.42 -0.44
N ILE A 117 15.11 -2.70 -0.32
CA ILE A 117 14.00 -1.80 -0.66
C ILE A 117 13.06 -1.71 0.53
N THR A 118 12.58 -0.51 0.86
CA THR A 118 11.55 -0.31 1.89
C THR A 118 10.17 -0.22 1.24
N ILE A 119 9.24 -1.10 1.65
CA ILE A 119 7.83 -1.07 1.27
C ILE A 119 7.00 -0.61 2.46
N THR A 120 6.15 0.40 2.28
CA THR A 120 5.27 0.92 3.34
C THR A 120 3.81 0.67 3.01
N VAL A 121 3.19 -0.25 3.74
CA VAL A 121 1.80 -0.63 3.58
C VAL A 121 0.98 0.10 4.63
N SER A 122 0.09 0.99 4.20
CA SER A 122 -0.85 1.66 5.10
C SER A 122 -2.07 0.78 5.38
N GLU A 123 -2.83 1.14 6.41
CA GLU A 123 -4.18 0.59 6.55
C GLU A 123 -4.97 0.88 5.27
N THR A 124 -5.83 -0.05 4.87
CA THR A 124 -6.96 0.32 4.01
C THR A 124 -7.67 1.44 4.71
N ASP A 125 -7.94 2.54 4.01
CA ASP A 125 -8.98 3.44 4.50
C ASP A 125 -10.21 2.57 4.81
N PRO A 126 -10.79 2.67 6.03
CA PRO A 126 -12.07 2.02 6.28
C PRO A 126 -12.99 2.43 5.14
N PRO A 127 -13.67 1.48 4.47
CA PRO A 127 -14.28 1.68 3.16
C PRO A 127 -15.09 2.94 3.20
N ASN A 128 -14.52 4.03 2.63
CA ASN A 128 -14.91 5.42 2.84
C ASN A 128 -16.22 5.48 3.60
N GLU A 129 -16.18 5.42 4.95
CA GLU A 129 -17.40 5.69 5.70
C GLU A 129 -17.75 7.07 5.21
N THR A 130 -18.81 7.12 4.40
CA THR A 130 -19.34 8.36 3.88
C THR A 130 -19.39 9.22 5.11
N GLN A 131 -18.69 10.36 5.14
CA GLN A 131 -18.90 11.40 6.14
C GLN A 131 -20.39 11.37 6.40
N GLY A 132 -20.79 10.87 7.59
CA GLY A 132 -22.09 10.23 7.76
C GLY A 132 -23.17 11.08 7.12
N GLU A 133 -24.15 10.47 6.44
CA GLU A 133 -25.42 11.19 6.26
C GLU A 133 -25.72 11.86 7.61
N PRO A 134 -25.99 13.18 7.64
CA PRO A 134 -26.14 13.89 8.90
C PRO A 134 -27.16 13.12 9.76
N GLU A 135 -26.72 12.52 10.86
CA GLU A 135 -27.61 11.70 11.67
C GLU A 135 -28.50 12.64 12.46
N ILE A 136 -29.81 12.61 12.20
CA ILE A 136 -30.76 13.40 12.99
C ILE A 136 -31.40 12.49 14.03
N ARG A 137 -31.23 12.86 15.31
CA ARG A 137 -31.77 12.08 16.43
C ARG A 137 -32.79 12.87 17.21
N LEU A 138 -33.93 12.23 17.47
CA LEU A 138 -34.94 12.72 18.41
C LEU A 138 -34.60 12.19 19.81
N GLU A 139 -34.08 13.05 20.68
CA GLU A 139 -33.54 12.60 21.97
C GLU A 139 -34.60 12.34 23.04
N VAL A 140 -35.74 13.02 22.95
CA VAL A 140 -36.84 12.85 23.92
C VAL A 140 -38.10 12.40 23.19
N ASN A 141 -38.25 11.08 23.11
CA ASN A 141 -39.43 10.42 22.57
C ASN A 141 -39.89 9.30 23.54
N PRO A 142 -41.03 9.43 24.22
CA PRO A 142 -42.07 10.44 24.04
C PRO A 142 -41.69 11.84 24.54
N ALA A 143 -42.10 12.88 23.81
CA ALA A 143 -41.99 14.25 24.27
C ALA A 143 -42.91 14.48 25.48
N GLN A 144 -42.32 15.03 26.54
CA GLN A 144 -42.95 15.37 27.80
C GLN A 144 -42.72 16.86 28.09
N ASN A 145 -43.56 17.48 28.92
CA ASN A 145 -43.43 18.89 29.32
C ASN A 145 -43.49 19.89 28.15
N GLY A 146 -44.24 19.55 27.09
CA GLY A 146 -44.55 20.50 26.03
C GLY A 146 -43.46 20.82 25.00
N THR A 147 -42.29 20.15 25.02
CA THR A 147 -41.23 20.34 24.02
C THR A 147 -40.65 19.01 23.54
N ALA A 148 -40.40 18.88 22.24
CA ALA A 148 -39.60 17.81 21.64
C ALA A 148 -38.22 18.37 21.26
N ARG A 149 -37.14 17.67 21.61
CA ARG A 149 -35.76 18.08 21.29
C ARG A 149 -35.18 17.20 20.18
N ILE A 150 -34.75 17.83 19.11
CA ILE A 150 -34.07 17.22 17.98
C ILE A 150 -32.60 17.65 18.04
N VAL A 151 -31.69 16.70 17.87
CA VAL A 151 -30.25 16.96 17.80
C VAL A 151 -29.75 16.55 16.43
N LEU A 152 -29.06 17.47 15.77
CA LEU A 152 -28.35 17.22 14.52
C LEU A 152 -26.92 16.80 14.87
N ILE A 153 -26.59 15.53 14.63
CA ILE A 153 -25.24 15.00 14.84
C ILE A 153 -24.55 15.00 13.48
N ASP A 154 -24.04 16.16 13.08
CA ASP A 154 -23.14 16.30 11.92
C ASP A 154 -21.73 16.66 12.40
N GLN A 155 -20.72 16.06 11.77
CA GLN A 155 -19.30 16.39 12.00
C GLN A 155 -18.81 17.55 11.13
N SER A 156 -19.63 18.05 10.20
CA SER A 156 -19.37 19.28 9.45
C SER A 156 -20.01 20.49 10.16
N SER A 157 -19.22 21.52 10.46
CA SER A 157 -19.70 22.74 11.14
C SER A 157 -20.62 23.64 10.29
N SER A 158 -21.01 23.18 9.10
CA SER A 158 -21.78 23.95 8.11
C SER A 158 -23.21 23.48 7.87
N THR A 159 -23.59 22.30 8.37
CA THR A 159 -24.96 21.77 8.20
C THR A 159 -25.82 22.18 9.38
N TYR A 160 -27.07 22.56 9.10
CA TYR A 160 -28.08 22.88 10.10
C TYR A 160 -29.45 22.46 9.59
N LEU A 161 -30.40 22.21 10.50
CA LEU A 161 -31.80 22.04 10.10
C LEU A 161 -32.30 23.38 9.60
N SER A 162 -32.85 23.39 8.39
CA SER A 162 -33.49 24.57 7.79
C SER A 162 -35.00 24.59 8.05
N GLU A 163 -35.65 23.42 8.06
CA GLU A 163 -37.10 23.30 8.21
C GLU A 163 -37.48 22.05 9.00
N VAL A 164 -38.48 22.17 9.88
CA VAL A 164 -39.18 21.05 10.54
C VAL A 164 -40.68 21.18 10.34
N ARG A 165 -41.31 20.15 9.78
CA ARG A 165 -42.74 20.05 9.51
C ARG A 165 -43.41 19.01 10.40
N LEU A 166 -44.29 19.46 11.27
CA LEU A 166 -45.06 18.60 12.15
C LEU A 166 -46.37 18.18 11.46
N HIS A 167 -46.60 16.87 11.38
CA HIS A 167 -47.81 16.26 10.85
C HIS A 167 -48.52 15.42 11.92
N ASP A 168 -49.85 15.32 11.82
CA ASP A 168 -50.60 14.32 12.59
C ASP A 168 -50.40 12.90 12.02
N TYR A 169 -50.91 11.88 12.73
CA TYR A 169 -50.80 10.48 12.31
C TYR A 169 -51.43 10.15 10.94
N SER A 170 -52.29 11.04 10.41
CA SER A 170 -52.88 10.89 9.07
C SER A 170 -52.02 11.52 7.97
N GLY A 171 -50.91 12.16 8.34
CA GLY A 171 -50.02 12.87 7.42
C GLY A 171 -50.47 14.30 7.10
N ARG A 172 -51.46 14.86 7.82
CA ARG A 172 -51.86 16.25 7.61
C ARG A 172 -50.89 17.18 8.34
N LEU A 173 -50.37 18.17 7.61
CA LEU A 173 -49.50 19.21 8.15
C LEU A 173 -50.23 20.03 9.21
N LEU A 174 -49.66 20.10 10.41
CA LEU A 174 -50.14 20.92 11.51
C LEU A 174 -49.37 22.24 11.59
N LYS A 175 -48.04 22.19 11.44
CA LYS A 175 -47.16 23.36 11.60
C LYS A 175 -45.81 23.16 10.92
N THR A 176 -45.21 24.26 10.47
CA THR A 176 -43.83 24.34 9.99
C THR A 176 -43.02 25.25 10.90
N PHE A 177 -41.78 24.87 11.16
CA PHE A 177 -40.76 25.62 11.90
C PHE A 177 -39.57 25.83 10.96
N GLU A 178 -39.13 27.07 10.80
CA GLU A 178 -38.01 27.44 9.93
C GLU A 178 -36.85 27.91 10.82
N PHE A 179 -35.63 27.52 10.45
CA PHE A 179 -34.42 27.76 11.22
C PHE A 179 -33.35 28.38 10.33
N GLY A 180 -32.61 29.34 10.89
CA GLY A 180 -31.43 29.92 10.25
C GLY A 180 -30.15 29.28 10.75
N HIS A 181 -29.01 29.63 10.16
CA HIS A 181 -27.71 29.22 10.67
C HIS A 181 -27.43 29.92 12.01
N THR A 182 -27.73 29.25 13.13
CA THR A 182 -27.48 29.78 14.48
C THR A 182 -26.24 29.17 15.13
N GLY A 183 -25.67 28.11 14.54
CA GLY A 183 -24.60 27.32 15.15
C GLY A 183 -25.09 26.40 16.27
N ASP A 184 -26.40 26.33 16.51
CA ASP A 184 -27.01 25.42 17.47
C ASP A 184 -27.24 24.05 16.81
N GLU A 185 -26.78 22.99 17.48
CA GLU A 185 -27.02 21.59 17.09
C GLU A 185 -28.34 21.04 17.68
N ASP A 186 -28.99 21.85 18.53
CA ASP A 186 -30.21 21.53 19.28
C ASP A 186 -31.41 22.34 18.78
N TYR A 187 -32.48 21.64 18.41
CA TYR A 187 -33.71 22.24 17.91
C TYR A 187 -34.89 21.84 18.80
N GLU A 188 -35.52 22.85 19.39
CA GLU A 188 -36.70 22.67 20.24
C GLU A 188 -37.99 22.89 19.45
N ILE A 189 -38.86 21.89 19.46
CA ILE A 189 -40.17 21.93 18.81
C ILE A 189 -41.26 22.00 19.90
N PRO A 190 -41.97 23.14 20.04
CA PRO A 190 -43.08 23.26 20.98
C PRO A 190 -44.25 22.35 20.59
N VAL A 191 -44.63 21.46 21.52
CA VAL A 191 -45.69 20.45 21.36
C VAL A 191 -46.75 20.51 22.48
N ALA A 192 -46.69 21.51 23.36
CA ALA A 192 -47.58 21.65 24.53
C ALA A 192 -49.08 21.72 24.18
N THR A 193 -49.43 22.17 22.98
CA THR A 193 -50.83 22.31 22.55
C THR A 193 -51.38 21.06 21.86
N LEU A 194 -50.58 20.01 21.73
CA LEU A 194 -50.93 18.78 21.05
C LEU A 194 -51.44 17.74 22.05
N SER A 195 -52.44 16.97 21.63
CA SER A 195 -52.96 15.85 22.43
C SER A 195 -51.96 14.69 22.49
N ASN A 196 -52.11 13.83 23.49
CA ASN A 196 -51.36 12.58 23.57
C ASN A 196 -51.63 11.71 22.33
N GLY A 197 -50.57 11.21 21.69
CA GLY A 197 -50.69 10.50 20.42
C GLY A 197 -49.38 10.38 19.65
N LEU A 198 -49.47 9.81 18.44
CA LEU A 198 -48.37 9.69 17.49
C LEU A 198 -48.45 10.81 16.43
N TYR A 199 -47.31 11.42 16.16
CA TYR A 199 -47.11 12.49 15.19
C TYR A 199 -45.86 12.17 14.36
N TYR A 200 -45.64 12.92 13.29
CA TYR A 200 -44.46 12.78 12.44
C TYR A 200 -43.79 14.12 12.20
N LEU A 201 -42.48 14.14 12.30
CA LEU A 201 -41.64 15.30 12.01
C LEU A 201 -40.93 15.06 10.69
N GLY A 202 -41.24 15.85 9.67
CA GLY A 202 -40.45 15.94 8.45
C GLY A 202 -39.34 16.98 8.64
N LEU A 203 -38.10 16.58 8.48
CA LEU A 203 -36.90 17.38 8.75
C LEU A 203 -36.22 17.68 7.42
N LYS A 204 -35.64 18.87 7.29
CA LYS A 204 -34.87 19.27 6.11
C LYS A 204 -33.63 20.06 6.50
N THR A 205 -32.46 19.64 6.03
CA THR A 205 -31.20 20.38 6.22
C THR A 205 -31.02 21.49 5.19
N ASN A 206 -30.09 22.42 5.44
CA ASN A 206 -29.69 23.46 4.49
C ASN A 206 -29.02 22.90 3.21
N THR A 207 -28.49 21.67 3.26
CA THR A 207 -27.97 20.93 2.10
C THR A 207 -29.08 20.32 1.24
N GLY A 208 -30.32 20.27 1.76
CA GLY A 208 -31.50 19.75 1.06
C GLY A 208 -31.87 18.31 1.42
N ASP A 209 -31.11 17.66 2.30
CA ASP A 209 -31.39 16.32 2.81
C ASP A 209 -32.65 16.34 3.68
N THR A 210 -33.43 15.27 3.61
CA THR A 210 -34.71 15.18 4.34
C THR A 210 -34.87 13.86 5.06
N GLU A 211 -35.42 13.92 6.27
CA GLU A 211 -35.71 12.74 7.09
C GLU A 211 -37.12 12.84 7.68
N THR A 212 -37.75 11.72 8.03
CA THR A 212 -39.02 11.72 8.76
C THR A 212 -38.93 10.88 10.02
N LEU A 213 -39.13 11.52 11.17
CA LEU A 213 -39.06 10.86 12.48
C LEU A 213 -40.44 10.74 13.12
N PRO A 214 -40.78 9.59 13.74
CA PRO A 214 -41.98 9.46 14.56
C PRO A 214 -41.79 10.18 15.90
N LEU A 215 -42.81 10.92 16.32
CA LEU A 215 -42.86 11.64 17.59
C LEU A 215 -44.07 11.17 18.39
N VAL A 216 -43.83 10.56 19.55
CA VAL A 216 -44.89 10.22 20.51
C VAL A 216 -45.02 11.37 21.52
N ILE A 217 -46.24 11.82 21.80
CA ILE A 217 -46.52 12.85 22.80
C ILE A 217 -47.22 12.24 24.00
N ARG A 218 -46.70 12.55 25.19
CA ARG A 218 -47.31 12.19 26.49
C ARG A 218 -47.22 13.38 27.45
N GLN A 219 -48.27 14.18 27.52
CA GLN A 219 -48.52 15.23 28.52
C GLN A 219 -49.32 14.67 29.70
#